data_AF-A0A957ESL1-F1
#
_entry.id   AF-A0A957ESL1-F1
#
_cell.length_a   1.000
_cell.length_b   1.000
_cell.length_c   1.000
_cell.angle_alpha   90.00
_cell.angle_beta   90.00
_cell.angle_gamma   90.00
#
_symmetry.space_group_name_H-M   'P 1'
#
loop_
_entity.id
_entity.type
_entity.pdbx_description
1 polymer ?
#
loop_
_entity_poly.entity_id
_entity_poly.type
_entity_poly.pdbx_seq_one_letter_code
_entity_poly.pdbx_strand_id
1 'polypeptide(L)'
;EHTTEGAITRFSAIFYGKTPPKIGPVRSARLIDLELPAMFDAGLVFSGASAGVRQRLYSSDFANRINEAGYGLYRTGEDKPLEHTLYGNPEQLWQYLDNVGENTPPNFGTFLTFSEAAPEGGTPATYLAVDYQWTNVEWKYDEESGKYLRWADGEIHADGNTLEQVAVANVVVISPYHVEDPTICEEIRDGVCAHLSVQIQLWGSGNGAVFRDGQRYDVVWHREGRNDLLTFTDSAGNPFPLKVGNTWVQLVPSWLTEPLTVEP
;
A
#
# COMPACT_ATOMS: atom_id res chain seq x y z
N GLU A 1 -1.89 1.60 1.56
CA GLU A 1 -3.18 2.28 1.29
C GLU A 1 -2.88 3.72 0.97
N HIS A 2 -3.44 4.21 -0.13
CA HIS A 2 -3.23 5.57 -0.60
C HIS A 2 -4.50 6.08 -1.29
N THR A 3 -4.66 7.39 -1.37
CA THR A 3 -5.76 7.99 -2.13
C THR A 3 -5.57 7.78 -3.63
N THR A 4 -6.68 7.70 -4.34
CA THR A 4 -6.76 7.70 -5.80
C THR A 4 -7.66 8.84 -6.26
N GLU A 5 -7.99 8.89 -7.54
CA GLU A 5 -8.86 9.91 -8.12
C GLU A 5 -10.20 9.95 -7.42
N GLY A 6 -10.68 11.17 -7.13
CA GLY A 6 -11.93 11.36 -6.38
C GLY A 6 -11.85 11.02 -4.89
N ALA A 7 -10.63 10.96 -4.32
CA ALA A 7 -10.37 10.80 -2.88
C ALA A 7 -10.81 9.45 -2.25
N ILE A 8 -11.09 8.44 -3.08
CA ILE A 8 -11.28 7.05 -2.63
C ILE A 8 -9.93 6.37 -2.46
N THR A 9 -9.75 5.52 -1.45
CA THR A 9 -8.48 4.80 -1.24
C THR A 9 -8.36 3.52 -2.08
N ARG A 10 -7.13 3.13 -2.37
CA ARG A 10 -6.78 1.83 -2.97
C ARG A 10 -5.62 1.19 -2.22
N PHE A 11 -5.55 -0.14 -2.29
CA PHE A 11 -4.47 -0.92 -1.71
C PHE A 11 -3.53 -1.41 -2.81
N SER A 12 -2.23 -1.32 -2.52
CA SER A 12 -1.21 -2.12 -3.18
C SER A 12 -0.77 -3.17 -2.16
N ALA A 13 -1.12 -4.43 -2.42
CA ALA A 13 -0.81 -5.56 -1.55
C ALA A 13 0.44 -6.27 -2.07
N ILE A 14 1.43 -6.46 -1.19
CA ILE A 14 2.73 -7.04 -1.54
C ILE A 14 2.83 -8.41 -0.85
N PHE A 15 3.05 -9.45 -1.64
CA PHE A 15 3.15 -10.82 -1.16
C PHE A 15 4.57 -11.32 -1.38
N TYR A 16 5.17 -11.87 -0.32
CA TYR A 16 6.52 -12.44 -0.36
C TYR A 16 6.50 -13.92 0.00
N GLY A 17 6.60 -14.27 1.30
CA GLY A 17 6.67 -15.66 1.76
C GLY A 17 5.32 -16.34 2.03
N LYS A 18 4.21 -15.60 1.96
CA LYS A 18 2.85 -16.14 2.14
C LYS A 18 1.93 -15.52 1.09
N THR A 19 1.29 -16.38 0.31
CA THR A 19 0.39 -15.96 -0.75
C THR A 19 -1.00 -16.57 -0.50
N PRO A 20 -2.08 -15.77 -0.56
CA PRO A 20 -3.44 -16.29 -0.36
C PRO A 20 -3.89 -17.13 -1.58
N PRO A 21 -4.97 -17.91 -1.47
CA PRO A 21 -5.49 -18.69 -2.60
C PRO A 21 -6.13 -17.81 -3.70
N LYS A 22 -6.56 -16.60 -3.36
CA LYS A 22 -7.24 -15.66 -4.26
C LYS A 22 -6.96 -14.22 -3.80
N ILE A 23 -6.68 -13.34 -4.75
CA ILE A 23 -6.47 -11.90 -4.50
C ILE A 23 -7.45 -11.06 -5.32
N GLY A 24 -7.98 -9.98 -4.73
CA GLY A 24 -8.77 -9.01 -5.45
C GLY A 24 -9.89 -8.37 -4.61
N PRO A 25 -10.72 -7.53 -5.25
CA PRO A 25 -10.69 -7.25 -6.69
C PRO A 25 -9.45 -6.46 -7.12
N VAL A 26 -8.80 -6.91 -8.20
CA VAL A 26 -7.65 -6.26 -8.82
C VAL A 26 -8.13 -5.04 -9.59
N ARG A 27 -7.49 -3.88 -9.37
CA ARG A 27 -7.91 -2.59 -9.91
C ARG A 27 -6.78 -1.92 -10.70
N SER A 28 -7.07 -0.75 -11.25
CA SER A 28 -6.16 -0.05 -12.15
C SER A 28 -4.86 0.39 -11.49
N ALA A 29 -3.78 0.47 -12.26
CA ALA A 29 -2.52 1.01 -11.76
C ALA A 29 -2.55 2.54 -11.69
N ARG A 30 -1.67 3.11 -10.85
CA ARG A 30 -1.44 4.54 -10.62
C ARG A 30 0.06 4.83 -10.67
N LEU A 31 0.44 6.11 -10.64
CA LEU A 31 1.85 6.50 -10.70
C LEU A 31 2.69 5.95 -9.54
N ILE A 32 2.10 5.69 -8.37
CA ILE A 32 2.79 5.01 -7.26
C ILE A 32 3.26 3.59 -7.63
N ASP A 33 2.62 2.93 -8.60
CA ASP A 33 3.03 1.60 -9.06
C ASP A 33 4.30 1.64 -9.94
N LEU A 34 4.90 2.82 -10.15
CA LEU A 34 6.28 2.97 -10.64
C LEU A 34 7.33 2.81 -9.52
N GLU A 35 6.91 2.96 -8.27
CA GLU A 35 7.77 2.93 -7.09
C GLU A 35 7.75 1.56 -6.43
N LEU A 36 6.56 0.99 -6.19
CA LEU A 36 6.42 -0.24 -5.40
C LEU A 36 7.14 -1.46 -6.01
N PRO A 37 7.03 -1.75 -7.33
CA PRO A 37 7.79 -2.85 -7.92
C PRO A 37 9.30 -2.65 -7.84
N ALA A 38 9.79 -1.41 -7.94
CA ALA A 38 11.21 -1.10 -7.82
C ALA A 38 11.71 -1.26 -6.37
N MET A 39 10.94 -0.81 -5.39
CA MET A 39 11.25 -0.96 -3.96
C MET A 39 11.33 -2.43 -3.53
N PHE A 40 10.36 -3.24 -3.98
CA PHE A 40 10.19 -4.60 -3.51
C PHE A 40 10.70 -5.66 -4.50
N ASP A 41 11.32 -5.23 -5.60
CA ASP A 41 11.77 -6.08 -6.70
C ASP A 41 10.67 -7.08 -7.15
N ALA A 42 9.46 -6.55 -7.28
CA ALA A 42 8.24 -7.36 -7.42
C ALA A 42 7.67 -7.35 -8.84
N GLY A 43 6.92 -8.40 -9.18
CA GLY A 43 6.00 -8.37 -10.33
C GLY A 43 4.79 -7.49 -10.05
N LEU A 44 4.28 -6.82 -11.08
CA LEU A 44 3.15 -5.89 -10.96
C LEU A 44 1.91 -6.47 -11.65
N VAL A 45 0.82 -6.62 -10.88
CA VAL A 45 -0.46 -7.15 -11.36
C VAL A 45 -1.56 -6.10 -11.20
N PHE A 46 -2.24 -5.75 -12.28
CA PHE A 46 -3.28 -4.71 -12.25
C PHE A 46 -4.36 -4.88 -13.33
N SER A 47 -5.44 -4.10 -13.23
CA SER A 47 -6.59 -4.11 -14.15
C SER A 47 -6.75 -2.76 -14.85
N GLY A 48 -5.93 -2.49 -15.86
CA GLY A 48 -6.00 -1.26 -16.64
C GLY A 48 -5.22 -0.09 -16.03
N ALA A 49 -4.95 0.94 -16.81
CA ALA A 49 -4.41 2.22 -16.36
C ALA A 49 -4.80 3.32 -17.35
N SER A 50 -4.71 4.59 -16.94
CA SER A 50 -4.75 5.72 -17.88
C SER A 50 -3.63 5.58 -18.92
N ALA A 51 -3.81 6.15 -20.11
CA ALA A 51 -2.84 5.99 -21.21
C ALA A 51 -1.42 6.45 -20.80
N GLY A 52 -1.35 7.58 -20.08
CA GLY A 52 -0.08 8.11 -19.57
C GLY A 52 0.57 7.23 -18.50
N VAL A 53 -0.20 6.71 -17.54
CA VAL A 53 0.34 5.77 -16.54
C VAL A 53 0.82 4.49 -17.22
N ARG A 54 0.02 3.93 -18.13
CA ARG A 54 0.38 2.72 -18.88
C ARG A 54 1.69 2.93 -19.64
N GLN A 55 1.83 4.04 -20.36
CA GLN A 55 3.05 4.35 -21.10
C GLN A 55 4.28 4.37 -20.18
N ARG A 56 4.18 4.99 -19.00
CA ARG A 56 5.29 5.04 -18.04
C ARG A 56 5.62 3.67 -17.46
N LEU A 57 4.60 2.88 -17.10
CA LEU A 57 4.78 1.53 -16.57
C LEU A 57 5.51 0.62 -17.58
N TYR A 58 5.06 0.57 -18.83
CA TYR A 58 5.72 -0.26 -19.85
C TYR A 58 7.06 0.30 -20.36
N SER A 59 7.45 1.49 -19.89
CA SER A 59 8.79 2.07 -20.13
C SER A 59 9.71 1.92 -18.90
N SER A 60 9.27 1.25 -17.84
CA SER A 60 10.05 1.09 -16.61
C SER A 60 11.12 0.00 -16.71
N ASP A 61 12.00 -0.01 -15.71
CA ASP A 61 13.02 -1.04 -15.46
C ASP A 61 12.45 -2.42 -15.07
N PHE A 62 11.13 -2.52 -14.85
CA PHE A 62 10.43 -3.76 -14.50
C PHE A 62 9.34 -4.13 -15.51
N ALA A 63 9.33 -3.52 -16.71
CA ALA A 63 8.27 -3.72 -17.70
C ALA A 63 8.06 -5.20 -18.11
N ASN A 64 9.12 -6.01 -18.07
CA ASN A 64 9.11 -7.46 -18.27
C ASN A 64 8.31 -8.25 -17.20
N ARG A 65 8.01 -7.63 -16.06
CA ARG A 65 7.31 -8.24 -14.91
C ARG A 65 5.87 -7.76 -14.75
N ILE A 66 5.34 -7.06 -15.76
CA ILE A 66 3.98 -6.49 -15.74
C ILE A 66 2.95 -7.50 -16.28
N ASN A 67 1.92 -7.76 -15.48
CA ASN A 67 0.73 -8.53 -15.86
C ASN A 67 -0.54 -7.67 -15.73
N GLU A 68 -0.94 -7.04 -16.84
CA GLU A 68 -2.17 -6.24 -16.93
C GLU A 68 -3.34 -7.11 -17.39
N ALA A 69 -4.23 -7.48 -16.46
CA ALA A 69 -5.42 -8.27 -16.76
C ALA A 69 -5.16 -9.56 -17.58
N GLY A 70 -3.96 -10.13 -17.47
CA GLY A 70 -3.48 -11.27 -18.25
C GLY A 70 -3.59 -12.62 -17.52
N TYR A 71 -2.61 -13.50 -17.76
CA TYR A 71 -2.61 -14.87 -17.23
C TYR A 71 -2.74 -14.89 -15.71
N GLY A 72 -3.57 -15.79 -15.18
CA GLY A 72 -3.85 -15.86 -13.74
C GLY A 72 -4.96 -14.94 -13.24
N LEU A 73 -5.47 -14.02 -14.07
CA LEU A 73 -6.58 -13.14 -13.72
C LEU A 73 -7.89 -13.61 -14.38
N TYR A 74 -9.00 -13.51 -13.66
CA TYR A 74 -10.32 -13.90 -14.13
C TYR A 74 -11.41 -13.00 -13.54
N ARG A 75 -12.53 -12.87 -14.26
CA ARG A 75 -13.72 -12.14 -13.78
C ARG A 75 -14.66 -13.13 -13.10
N THR A 76 -15.21 -12.78 -11.93
CA THR A 76 -16.08 -13.68 -11.14
C THR A 76 -17.47 -13.90 -11.74
N GLY A 77 -17.93 -13.02 -12.63
CA GLY A 77 -19.28 -13.07 -13.20
C GLY A 77 -20.38 -12.67 -12.21
N GLU A 78 -20.02 -12.11 -11.05
CA GLU A 78 -20.97 -11.57 -10.08
C GLU A 78 -21.71 -10.34 -10.64
N ASP A 79 -22.97 -10.16 -10.21
CA ASP A 79 -23.81 -9.01 -10.57
C ASP A 79 -23.41 -7.75 -9.79
N LYS A 80 -22.25 -7.19 -10.14
CA LYS A 80 -21.71 -5.94 -9.62
C LYS A 80 -20.91 -5.22 -10.72
N PRO A 81 -20.59 -3.92 -10.58
CA PRO A 81 -19.81 -3.21 -11.60
C PRO A 81 -18.54 -3.97 -11.97
N LEU A 82 -18.27 -4.08 -13.28
CA LEU A 82 -17.25 -4.97 -13.84
C LEU A 82 -15.90 -4.78 -13.15
N GLU A 83 -15.55 -3.56 -12.83
CA GLU A 83 -14.31 -3.16 -12.20
C GLU A 83 -14.07 -3.75 -10.80
N HIS A 84 -15.11 -4.27 -10.14
CA HIS A 84 -15.04 -4.96 -8.85
C HIS A 84 -15.03 -6.49 -8.97
N THR A 85 -14.88 -7.04 -10.18
CA THR A 85 -15.00 -8.50 -10.42
C THR A 85 -13.70 -9.18 -10.88
N LEU A 86 -12.58 -8.47 -11.11
CA LEU A 86 -11.32 -9.14 -11.48
C LEU A 86 -10.62 -9.69 -10.25
N TYR A 87 -10.32 -10.98 -10.23
CA TYR A 87 -9.53 -11.61 -9.18
C TYR A 87 -8.36 -12.36 -9.78
N GLY A 88 -7.31 -12.55 -8.99
CA GLY A 88 -6.12 -13.30 -9.35
C GLY A 88 -6.03 -14.62 -8.61
N ASN A 89 -5.59 -15.65 -9.33
CA ASN A 89 -5.06 -16.89 -8.78
C ASN A 89 -3.54 -16.74 -8.62
N PRO A 90 -3.01 -16.67 -7.39
CA PRO A 90 -1.60 -16.36 -7.22
C PRO A 90 -0.63 -17.45 -7.68
N GLU A 91 -1.03 -18.73 -7.68
CA GLU A 91 -0.22 -19.81 -8.27
C GLU A 91 0.04 -19.54 -9.76
N GLN A 92 -1.00 -19.13 -10.50
CA GLN A 92 -0.87 -18.78 -11.91
C GLN A 92 -0.09 -17.47 -12.13
N LEU A 93 -0.16 -16.53 -11.18
CA LEU A 93 0.64 -15.30 -11.24
C LEU A 93 2.14 -15.58 -11.02
N TRP A 94 2.50 -16.52 -10.14
CA TRP A 94 3.87 -17.01 -10.03
C TRP A 94 4.33 -17.73 -11.29
N GLN A 95 3.49 -18.60 -11.86
CA GLN A 95 3.78 -19.26 -13.13
C GLN A 95 3.97 -18.26 -14.28
N TYR A 96 3.24 -17.14 -14.28
CA TYR A 96 3.50 -16.06 -15.23
C TYR A 96 4.93 -15.54 -15.12
N LEU A 97 5.40 -15.25 -13.90
CA LEU A 97 6.78 -14.80 -13.65
C LEU A 97 7.81 -15.88 -14.05
N ASP A 98 7.53 -17.16 -13.82
CA ASP A 98 8.37 -18.27 -14.28
C ASP A 98 8.51 -18.26 -15.81
N ASN A 99 7.38 -18.09 -16.52
CA ASN A 99 7.34 -18.13 -17.99
C ASN A 99 8.09 -16.96 -18.64
N VAL A 100 8.14 -15.80 -17.99
CA VAL A 100 8.92 -14.65 -18.47
C VAL A 100 10.36 -14.64 -17.93
N GLY A 101 10.74 -15.61 -17.10
CA GLY A 101 12.10 -15.74 -16.55
C GLY A 101 12.41 -14.79 -15.39
N GLU A 102 11.40 -14.25 -14.73
CA GLU A 102 11.52 -13.19 -13.71
C GLU A 102 11.09 -13.64 -12.30
N ASN A 103 10.79 -14.92 -12.11
CA ASN A 103 10.54 -15.47 -10.77
C ASN A 103 11.86 -15.73 -10.03
N THR A 104 12.53 -14.65 -9.65
CA THR A 104 13.81 -14.67 -8.93
C THR A 104 13.65 -14.16 -7.50
N PRO A 105 14.53 -14.56 -6.56
CA PRO A 105 14.58 -13.95 -5.24
C PRO A 105 14.77 -12.42 -5.37
N PRO A 106 14.00 -11.61 -4.62
CA PRO A 106 14.11 -10.16 -4.72
C PRO A 106 15.43 -9.66 -4.16
N ASN A 107 15.94 -8.59 -4.74
CA ASN A 107 17.14 -7.90 -4.31
C ASN A 107 16.82 -6.50 -3.78
N PHE A 108 16.82 -6.34 -2.45
CA PHE A 108 16.53 -5.06 -1.81
C PHE A 108 17.80 -4.21 -1.65
N GLY A 109 17.69 -2.90 -1.91
CA GLY A 109 18.78 -1.94 -1.68
C GLY A 109 19.05 -1.67 -0.20
N THR A 110 18.01 -1.73 0.62
CA THR A 110 18.07 -1.58 2.08
C THR A 110 17.16 -2.59 2.78
N PHE A 111 17.35 -2.76 4.08
CA PHE A 111 16.55 -3.67 4.89
C PHE A 111 15.83 -2.94 6.01
N LEU A 112 14.56 -3.29 6.20
CA LEU A 112 13.80 -2.92 7.39
C LEU A 112 14.39 -3.58 8.64
N THR A 113 14.35 -2.87 9.76
CA THR A 113 14.73 -3.42 11.07
C THR A 113 13.49 -4.00 11.75
N PHE A 114 13.64 -5.16 12.41
CA PHE A 114 12.54 -5.81 13.13
C PHE A 114 12.94 -6.20 14.56
N SER A 115 11.97 -6.18 15.48
CA SER A 115 12.13 -6.64 16.86
C SER A 115 10.81 -7.13 17.42
N GLU A 116 10.82 -8.28 18.11
CA GLU A 116 9.66 -8.75 18.88
C GLU A 116 9.38 -7.85 20.09
N ALA A 117 10.42 -7.36 20.75
CA ALA A 117 10.29 -6.42 21.86
C ALA A 117 9.90 -5.02 21.35
N ALA A 118 8.93 -4.40 22.01
CA ALA A 118 8.54 -3.02 21.76
C ALA A 118 9.69 -2.06 22.15
N PRO A 119 10.03 -1.06 21.31
CA PRO A 119 10.99 -0.02 21.67
C PRO A 119 10.52 0.83 22.85
N GLU A 120 11.45 1.45 23.57
CA GLU A 120 11.12 2.48 24.57
C GLU A 120 10.66 3.79 23.89
N GLY A 121 10.03 4.67 24.67
CA GLY A 121 9.65 6.02 24.20
C GLY A 121 8.35 6.11 23.40
N GLY A 122 7.55 5.04 23.38
CA GLY A 122 6.21 5.06 22.80
C GLY A 122 5.21 5.81 23.67
N THR A 123 4.15 6.32 23.05
CA THR A 123 2.97 6.88 23.73
C THR A 123 1.76 5.96 23.53
N PRO A 124 0.85 5.82 24.52
CA PRO A 124 -0.33 4.98 24.35
C PRO A 124 -1.16 5.37 23.12
N ALA A 125 -1.51 4.38 22.31
CA ALA A 125 -2.26 4.53 21.07
C ALA A 125 -3.02 3.22 20.77
N THR A 126 -4.06 2.92 21.53
CA THR A 126 -4.91 1.75 21.26
C THR A 126 -5.95 2.00 20.18
N TYR A 127 -6.14 3.26 19.76
CA TYR A 127 -6.97 3.64 18.64
C TYR A 127 -6.25 4.62 17.71
N LEU A 128 -6.42 4.43 16.41
CA LEU A 128 -6.13 5.48 15.42
C LEU A 128 -7.16 5.47 14.29
N ALA A 129 -7.45 6.66 13.76
CA ALA A 129 -8.28 6.82 12.57
C ALA A 129 -7.61 7.74 11.56
N VAL A 130 -7.69 7.37 10.29
CA VAL A 130 -7.22 8.16 9.15
C VAL A 130 -8.42 8.57 8.31
N ASP A 131 -8.72 9.85 8.29
CA ASP A 131 -9.77 10.44 7.48
C ASP A 131 -9.23 10.86 6.10
N TYR A 132 -9.59 10.10 5.08
CA TYR A 132 -9.30 10.41 3.67
C TYR A 132 -10.39 11.25 3.01
N GLN A 133 -11.25 11.91 3.78
CA GLN A 133 -12.46 12.67 3.41
C GLN A 133 -13.63 11.80 2.95
N TRP A 134 -13.38 10.86 2.03
CA TRP A 134 -14.40 9.94 1.50
C TRP A 134 -14.42 8.58 2.20
N THR A 135 -13.32 8.24 2.88
CA THR A 135 -13.17 6.96 3.57
C THR A 135 -12.49 7.24 4.90
N ASN A 136 -13.12 6.77 5.97
CA ASN A 136 -12.52 6.77 7.30
C ASN A 136 -11.96 5.39 7.61
N VAL A 137 -10.67 5.29 7.85
CA VAL A 137 -9.99 4.02 8.16
C VAL A 137 -9.61 4.01 9.61
N GLU A 138 -10.13 3.05 10.37
CA GLU A 138 -9.85 2.96 11.81
C GLU A 138 -9.06 1.70 12.12
N TRP A 139 -8.22 1.81 13.13
CA TRP A 139 -7.44 0.72 13.68
C TRP A 139 -7.59 0.69 15.18
N LYS A 140 -7.95 -0.47 15.73
CA LYS A 140 -8.10 -0.67 17.18
C LYS A 140 -7.15 -1.77 17.61
N TYR A 141 -6.31 -1.48 18.59
CA TYR A 141 -5.39 -2.42 19.15
C TYR A 141 -6.14 -3.45 19.99
N ASP A 142 -5.87 -4.70 19.71
CA ASP A 142 -6.36 -5.84 20.46
C ASP A 142 -5.20 -6.41 21.28
N GLU A 143 -5.27 -6.28 22.61
CA GLU A 143 -4.20 -6.71 23.51
C GLU A 143 -3.98 -8.23 23.48
N GLU A 144 -5.05 -9.02 23.28
CA GLU A 144 -4.99 -10.48 23.27
C GLU A 144 -4.16 -11.01 22.09
N SER A 145 -4.42 -10.51 20.88
CA SER A 145 -3.64 -10.88 19.70
C SER A 145 -2.36 -10.06 19.52
N GLY A 146 -2.25 -8.92 20.21
CA GLY A 146 -1.14 -7.98 20.10
C GLY A 146 -1.06 -7.30 18.73
N LYS A 147 -2.22 -7.05 18.09
CA LYS A 147 -2.35 -6.53 16.72
C LYS A 147 -3.37 -5.40 16.65
N TYR A 148 -3.26 -4.57 15.61
CA TYR A 148 -4.29 -3.61 15.24
C TYR A 148 -5.29 -4.25 14.27
N LEU A 149 -6.55 -4.26 14.66
CA LEU A 149 -7.70 -4.69 13.87
C LEU A 149 -8.20 -3.54 13.00
N ARG A 150 -8.62 -3.80 11.76
CA ARG A 150 -9.04 -2.74 10.80
C ARG A 150 -10.56 -2.62 10.70
N TRP A 151 -11.04 -1.38 10.69
CA TRP A 151 -12.38 -0.99 10.25
C TRP A 151 -12.27 0.00 9.09
N ALA A 152 -13.31 0.06 8.27
CA ALA A 152 -13.48 1.11 7.28
C ALA A 152 -14.94 1.58 7.30
N ASP A 153 -15.13 2.89 7.38
CA ASP A 153 -16.45 3.54 7.41
C ASP A 153 -17.38 2.95 8.48
N GLY A 154 -16.82 2.65 9.66
CA GLY A 154 -17.53 2.06 10.81
C GLY A 154 -17.75 0.54 10.72
N GLU A 155 -17.44 -0.09 9.60
CA GLU A 155 -17.66 -1.53 9.36
C GLU A 155 -16.38 -2.35 9.54
N ILE A 156 -16.53 -3.60 9.98
CA ILE A 156 -15.41 -4.55 10.08
C ILE A 156 -14.86 -4.81 8.69
N HIS A 157 -13.54 -4.62 8.51
CA HIS A 157 -12.88 -5.01 7.27
C HIS A 157 -12.38 -6.45 7.37
N ALA A 158 -13.12 -7.39 6.77
CA ALA A 158 -12.78 -8.82 6.75
C ALA A 158 -12.04 -9.24 5.48
N ASP A 159 -11.10 -10.19 5.60
CA ASP A 159 -10.49 -10.85 4.44
C ASP A 159 -11.55 -11.74 3.76
N GLY A 160 -11.80 -11.53 2.47
CA GLY A 160 -12.80 -12.28 1.71
C GLY A 160 -12.51 -13.78 1.52
N ASN A 161 -11.32 -14.26 1.89
CA ASN A 161 -10.95 -15.67 1.87
C ASN A 161 -11.24 -16.38 3.20
N THR A 162 -10.99 -15.72 4.34
CA THR A 162 -11.09 -16.33 5.67
C THR A 162 -12.31 -15.84 6.45
N LEU A 163 -12.88 -14.70 6.07
CA LEU A 163 -13.89 -13.94 6.80
C LEU A 163 -13.43 -13.43 8.18
N GLU A 164 -12.13 -13.56 8.47
CA GLU A 164 -11.53 -12.99 9.67
C GLU A 164 -11.28 -11.50 9.45
N GLN A 165 -11.40 -10.72 10.52
CA GLN A 165 -11.06 -9.31 10.47
C GLN A 165 -9.57 -9.13 10.15
N VAL A 166 -9.27 -8.17 9.27
CA VAL A 166 -7.91 -7.79 8.94
C VAL A 166 -7.20 -7.29 10.20
N ALA A 167 -6.08 -7.94 10.54
CA ALA A 167 -5.27 -7.65 11.72
C ALA A 167 -3.79 -7.54 11.34
N VAL A 168 -3.10 -6.49 11.80
CA VAL A 168 -1.69 -6.23 11.48
C VAL A 168 -0.85 -5.97 12.73
N ALA A 169 0.43 -6.33 12.66
CA ALA A 169 1.38 -6.13 13.75
C ALA A 169 1.84 -4.66 13.82
N ASN A 170 1.89 -3.99 12.67
CA ASN A 170 2.27 -2.59 12.56
C ASN A 170 1.28 -1.83 11.67
N VAL A 171 0.91 -0.63 12.08
CA VAL A 171 0.37 0.40 11.17
C VAL A 171 1.41 1.50 11.05
N VAL A 172 1.75 1.89 9.83
CA VAL A 172 2.68 2.98 9.55
C VAL A 172 1.88 4.09 8.88
N VAL A 173 2.00 5.31 9.36
CA VAL A 173 1.37 6.48 8.75
C VAL A 173 2.47 7.44 8.32
N ILE A 174 2.55 7.73 7.03
CA ILE A 174 3.51 8.70 6.47
C ILE A 174 2.79 9.65 5.52
N SER A 175 3.33 10.86 5.39
CA SER A 175 2.81 11.90 4.51
C SER A 175 3.83 12.31 3.45
N PRO A 176 4.07 11.47 2.43
CA PRO A 176 4.90 11.84 1.28
C PRO A 176 4.25 12.97 0.48
N TYR A 177 5.05 13.69 -0.32
CA TYR A 177 4.51 14.66 -1.25
C TYR A 177 3.60 13.96 -2.27
N HIS A 178 2.43 14.55 -2.46
CA HIS A 178 1.49 14.16 -3.51
C HIS A 178 1.46 15.31 -4.53
N VAL A 179 1.78 15.00 -5.78
CA VAL A 179 1.94 16.00 -6.84
C VAL A 179 1.10 15.59 -8.04
N GLU A 180 0.19 16.46 -8.46
CA GLU A 180 -0.59 16.24 -9.68
C GLU A 180 0.32 16.29 -10.91
N ASP A 181 0.16 15.32 -11.81
CA ASP A 181 0.79 15.30 -13.11
C ASP A 181 -0.18 15.85 -14.16
N PRO A 182 0.03 17.10 -14.63
CA PRO A 182 -0.90 17.75 -15.56
C PRO A 182 -0.89 17.12 -16.96
N THR A 183 0.04 16.19 -17.24
CA THR A 183 0.14 15.52 -18.53
C THR A 183 -0.70 14.25 -18.62
N ILE A 184 -1.25 13.79 -17.50
CA ILE A 184 -2.00 12.52 -17.43
C ILE A 184 -3.37 12.78 -16.83
N CYS A 185 -4.39 12.65 -17.68
CA CYS A 185 -5.77 12.66 -17.24
C CYS A 185 -6.23 11.25 -16.86
N GLU A 186 -6.80 11.10 -15.67
CA GLU A 186 -7.33 9.82 -15.19
C GLU A 186 -8.84 9.71 -15.37
N GLU A 187 -9.55 10.84 -15.33
CA GLU A 187 -10.99 10.89 -15.59
C GLU A 187 -11.35 12.10 -16.46
N ILE A 188 -12.08 11.86 -17.56
CA ILE A 188 -12.64 12.91 -18.40
C ILE A 188 -14.12 13.04 -18.08
N ARG A 189 -14.58 14.25 -17.74
CA ARG A 189 -16.00 14.61 -17.62
C ARG A 189 -16.31 15.77 -18.54
N ASP A 190 -17.37 15.64 -19.33
CA ASP A 190 -17.83 16.68 -20.27
C ASP A 190 -16.73 17.19 -21.22
N GLY A 191 -15.81 16.31 -21.63
CA GLY A 191 -14.70 16.64 -22.53
C GLY A 191 -13.54 17.39 -21.87
N VAL A 192 -13.57 17.58 -20.56
CA VAL A 192 -12.50 18.21 -19.76
C VAL A 192 -11.91 17.19 -18.80
N CYS A 193 -10.62 17.33 -18.49
CA CYS A 193 -10.01 16.51 -17.46
C CYS A 193 -10.57 16.87 -16.08
N ALA A 194 -11.24 15.92 -15.44
CA ALA A 194 -11.81 16.07 -14.10
C ALA A 194 -10.81 15.73 -13.00
N HIS A 195 -9.96 14.72 -13.22
CA HIS A 195 -8.91 14.33 -12.29
C HIS A 195 -7.60 14.06 -13.01
N LEU A 196 -6.54 14.69 -12.51
CA LEU A 196 -5.16 14.43 -12.92
C LEU A 196 -4.61 13.22 -12.16
N SER A 197 -3.65 12.55 -12.77
CA SER A 197 -2.90 11.50 -12.08
C SER A 197 -2.06 12.11 -10.97
N VAL A 198 -1.99 11.45 -9.81
CA VAL A 198 -1.22 11.92 -8.66
C VAL A 198 0.02 11.06 -8.49
N GLN A 199 1.19 11.70 -8.52
CA GLN A 199 2.45 11.09 -8.14
C GLN A 199 2.60 11.14 -6.62
N ILE A 200 2.84 9.99 -6.00
CA ILE A 200 3.15 9.88 -4.58
C ILE A 200 4.65 9.68 -4.45
N GLN A 201 5.33 10.70 -3.93
CA GLN A 201 6.79 10.77 -3.91
C GLN A 201 7.36 9.99 -2.72
N LEU A 202 7.52 8.69 -2.90
CA LEU A 202 8.09 7.78 -1.89
C LEU A 202 9.63 7.79 -1.89
N TRP A 203 10.28 8.94 -2.08
CA TRP A 203 11.74 9.08 -2.06
C TRP A 203 12.18 10.26 -1.20
N GLY A 204 13.44 10.24 -0.78
CA GLY A 204 13.99 11.15 0.22
C GLY A 204 13.54 10.75 1.61
N SER A 205 13.22 11.74 2.44
CA SER A 205 12.87 11.54 3.84
C SER A 205 11.69 12.38 4.28
N GLY A 206 10.99 11.95 5.33
CA GLY A 206 9.95 12.77 5.94
C GLY A 206 9.50 12.23 7.29
N ASN A 207 8.63 12.99 7.97
CA ASN A 207 8.05 12.55 9.24
C ASN A 207 7.02 11.45 9.02
N GLY A 208 6.88 10.59 10.03
CA GLY A 208 5.88 9.54 10.08
C GLY A 208 5.59 9.10 11.51
N ALA A 209 4.65 8.18 11.64
CA ALA A 209 4.35 7.49 12.89
C ALA A 209 4.25 5.99 12.64
N VAL A 210 4.83 5.20 13.54
CA VAL A 210 4.62 3.75 13.60
C VAL A 210 3.76 3.43 14.81
N PHE A 211 2.75 2.62 14.59
CA PHE A 211 1.85 2.09 15.60
C PHE A 211 2.10 0.60 15.74
N ARG A 212 2.58 0.17 16.90
CA ARG A 212 2.84 -1.24 17.25
C ARG A 212 2.68 -1.40 18.75
N ASP A 213 2.26 -2.59 19.19
CA ASP A 213 2.18 -2.94 20.62
C ASP A 213 1.33 -1.94 21.45
N GLY A 214 0.24 -1.43 20.88
CA GLY A 214 -0.65 -0.46 21.54
C GLY A 214 -0.03 0.92 21.72
N GLN A 215 1.07 1.22 21.04
CA GLN A 215 1.83 2.45 21.19
C GLN A 215 2.09 3.14 19.85
N ARG A 216 2.18 4.46 19.88
CA ARG A 216 2.66 5.32 18.80
C ARG A 216 4.11 5.70 19.03
N TYR A 217 4.88 5.66 17.96
CA TYR A 217 6.25 6.13 17.88
C TYR A 217 6.38 7.11 16.72
N ASP A 218 6.80 8.33 16.99
CA ASP A 218 7.13 9.29 15.93
C ASP A 218 8.50 8.92 15.35
N VAL A 219 8.56 8.82 14.01
CA VAL A 219 9.74 8.37 13.27
C VAL A 219 10.03 9.29 12.09
N VAL A 220 11.24 9.19 11.55
CA VAL A 220 11.58 9.72 10.23
C VAL A 220 11.69 8.55 9.27
N TRP A 221 10.94 8.59 8.16
CA TRP A 221 11.06 7.61 7.09
C TRP A 221 12.13 8.08 6.09
N HIS A 222 12.82 7.11 5.47
CA HIS A 222 13.87 7.37 4.47
C HIS A 222 13.79 6.37 3.31
N ARG A 223 14.03 6.85 2.09
CA ARG A 223 14.28 6.09 0.87
C ARG A 223 15.16 6.91 -0.08
N GLU A 224 16.47 6.68 -0.03
CA GLU A 224 17.44 7.43 -0.84
C GLU A 224 17.60 6.82 -2.24
N GLY A 225 17.73 5.50 -2.33
CA GLY A 225 17.83 4.75 -3.57
C GLY A 225 16.48 4.36 -4.15
N ARG A 226 16.41 4.26 -5.49
CA ARG A 226 15.21 3.78 -6.21
C ARG A 226 14.77 2.38 -5.74
N ASN A 227 15.73 1.50 -5.48
CA ASN A 227 15.48 0.10 -5.09
C ASN A 227 15.56 -0.10 -3.57
N ASP A 228 15.65 0.98 -2.80
CA ASP A 228 15.65 0.92 -1.35
C ASP A 228 14.22 0.73 -0.86
N LEU A 229 14.07 0.00 0.24
CA LEU A 229 12.83 -0.03 1.00
C LEU A 229 12.68 1.27 1.80
N LEU A 230 11.44 1.59 2.19
CA LEU A 230 11.21 2.57 3.25
C LEU A 230 11.86 2.05 4.53
N THR A 231 12.75 2.85 5.11
CA THR A 231 13.37 2.59 6.41
C THR A 231 12.94 3.66 7.40
N PHE A 232 13.04 3.37 8.70
CA PHE A 232 12.57 4.28 9.75
C PHE A 232 13.68 4.51 10.78
N THR A 233 13.80 5.74 11.27
CA THR A 233 14.67 6.10 12.38
C THR A 233 13.90 6.83 13.48
N ASP A 234 14.40 6.75 14.71
CA ASP A 234 13.97 7.62 15.80
C ASP A 234 14.47 9.06 15.62
N SER A 235 14.14 9.94 16.57
CA SER A 235 14.57 11.35 16.56
C SER A 235 16.08 11.55 16.77
N ALA A 236 16.79 10.53 17.24
CA ALA A 236 18.24 10.52 17.39
C ALA A 236 18.96 9.93 16.16
N GLY A 237 18.22 9.46 15.16
CA GLY A 237 18.75 8.85 13.93
C GLY A 237 19.08 7.35 14.06
N ASN A 238 18.69 6.69 15.15
CA ASN A 238 18.87 5.24 15.28
C ASN A 238 17.80 4.49 14.49
N PRO A 239 18.12 3.33 13.87
CA PRO A 239 17.11 2.51 13.20
C PRO A 239 15.95 2.13 14.12
N PHE A 240 14.72 2.38 13.67
CA PHE A 240 13.51 2.04 14.40
C PHE A 240 12.99 0.66 13.96
N PRO A 241 12.81 -0.31 14.87
CA PRO A 241 12.37 -1.65 14.51
C PRO A 241 10.83 -1.77 14.43
N LEU A 242 10.33 -2.34 13.33
CA LEU A 242 8.94 -2.81 13.24
C LEU A 242 8.75 -4.11 14.04
N LYS A 243 7.53 -4.40 14.48
CA LYS A 243 7.17 -5.70 15.03
C LYS A 243 7.24 -6.75 13.94
N VAL A 244 7.70 -7.95 14.26
CA VAL A 244 7.67 -9.07 13.31
C VAL A 244 6.20 -9.38 12.96
N GLY A 245 5.86 -9.31 11.68
CA GLY A 245 4.50 -9.55 11.19
C GLY A 245 4.09 -8.64 10.05
N ASN A 246 2.79 -8.66 9.72
CA ASN A 246 2.24 -7.84 8.65
C ASN A 246 2.25 -6.35 9.03
N THR A 247 2.54 -5.51 8.05
CA THR A 247 2.56 -4.05 8.19
C THR A 247 1.58 -3.43 7.21
N TRP A 248 0.75 -2.51 7.67
CA TRP A 248 -0.10 -1.69 6.83
C TRP A 248 0.44 -0.27 6.76
N VAL A 249 0.77 0.22 5.56
CA VAL A 249 1.25 1.59 5.37
C VAL A 249 0.11 2.47 4.85
N GLN A 250 -0.19 3.54 5.56
CA GLN A 250 -1.13 4.60 5.22
C GLN A 250 -0.33 5.78 4.63
N LEU A 251 -0.60 6.10 3.36
CA LEU A 251 0.01 7.22 2.64
C LEU A 251 -0.98 8.37 2.62
N VAL A 252 -0.75 9.35 3.49
CA VAL A 252 -1.71 10.42 3.76
C VAL A 252 -1.27 11.69 3.03
N PRO A 253 -2.09 12.27 2.14
CA PRO A 253 -1.75 13.51 1.47
C PRO A 253 -1.54 14.68 2.44
N SER A 254 -0.48 15.44 2.24
CA SER A 254 -0.09 16.55 3.13
C SER A 254 -1.04 17.75 3.10
N TRP A 255 -1.97 17.81 2.15
CA TRP A 255 -2.99 18.87 2.08
C TRP A 255 -4.23 18.59 2.93
N LEU A 256 -4.36 17.37 3.48
CA LEU A 256 -5.44 17.07 4.41
C LEU A 256 -5.15 17.73 5.76
N THR A 257 -6.15 18.40 6.32
CA THR A 257 -6.04 19.06 7.62
C THR A 257 -6.34 18.07 8.73
N GLU A 258 -5.38 17.85 9.63
CA GLU A 258 -5.50 16.94 10.79
C GLU A 258 -6.16 15.58 10.46
N PRO A 259 -5.66 14.83 9.45
CA PRO A 259 -6.31 13.61 8.98
C PRO A 259 -6.14 12.42 9.93
N LEU A 260 -5.36 12.55 11.00
CA LEU A 260 -4.99 11.46 11.89
C LEU A 260 -5.49 11.73 13.31
N THR A 261 -6.43 10.93 13.77
CA THR A 261 -6.87 10.87 15.17
C THR A 261 -6.16 9.72 15.88
N VAL A 262 -5.68 9.92 17.10
CA VAL A 262 -5.04 8.87 17.94
C VAL A 262 -5.57 8.98 19.35
N GLU A 263 -5.98 7.86 19.94
CA GLU A 263 -6.48 7.78 21.32
C GLU A 263 -5.80 6.65 22.10
N PRO A 264 -5.59 6.83 23.41
CA PRO A 264 -4.94 5.84 24.29
C PRO A 264 -5.81 4.64 24.57
#